data_AF-A0A3M1E414-F1
#
_entry.id   AF-A0A3M1E414-F1
#
_cell.length_a   1.000
_cell.length_b   1.000
_cell.length_c   1.000
_cell.angle_alpha   90.00
_cell.angle_beta   90.00
_cell.angle_gamma   90.00
#
_symmetry.space_group_name_H-M   'P 1'
#
loop_
_entity.id
_entity.type
_entity.pdbx_description
1 polymer ?
#
loop_
_entity_poly.entity_id
_entity_poly.type
_entity_poly.pdbx_seq_one_letter_code
_entity_poly.pdbx_strand_id
1 'polypeptide(L)' 'MTTLNVNVHYVTRVEGHGNIVVDVKNGEVKECRFEVVEAPRFFEAFVRGRPYHDINHIVSRICGICSVGHSTTSVRA' A
#
# COMPACT_ATOMS: atom_id res chain seq x y z
N MET A 1 32.60 5.22 -13.37
CA MET A 1 31.41 5.63 -12.58
C MET A 1 30.61 4.39 -12.22
N THR A 2 29.96 4.35 -11.06
CA THR A 2 29.36 3.12 -10.50
C THR A 2 28.04 2.76 -11.19
N THR A 3 27.84 1.46 -11.41
CA THR A 3 26.58 0.85 -11.83
C THR A 3 26.08 -0.06 -10.71
N LEU A 4 24.81 0.04 -10.34
CA LEU A 4 24.20 -0.70 -9.23
C LEU A 4 22.80 -1.15 -9.62
N ASN A 5 22.46 -2.40 -9.29
CA ASN A 5 21.11 -2.93 -9.42
C ASN A 5 20.67 -3.49 -8.07
N VAL A 6 19.57 -2.96 -7.53
CA VAL A 6 19.00 -3.35 -6.24
C VAL A 6 17.60 -3.88 -6.47
N ASN A 7 17.35 -5.12 -6.05
CA ASN A 7 16.03 -5.73 -6.02
C ASN A 7 15.78 -6.26 -4.63
N VAL A 8 14.94 -5.57 -3.86
CA VAL A 8 14.50 -6.02 -2.54
C VAL A 8 13.09 -6.55 -2.67
N HIS A 9 12.93 -7.86 -2.51
CA HIS A 9 11.61 -8.48 -2.40
C HIS A 9 11.18 -8.55 -0.95
N TYR A 10 9.90 -8.26 -0.69
CA TYR A 10 9.32 -8.26 0.66
C TYR A 10 10.12 -7.40 1.64
N VAL A 11 10.06 -6.08 1.42
CA VAL A 11 10.68 -5.11 2.33
C VAL A 11 10.21 -5.36 3.76
N THR A 12 11.15 -5.44 4.70
CA THR A 12 10.85 -5.72 6.11
C THR A 12 10.62 -4.45 6.91
N ARG A 13 9.94 -4.58 8.07
CA ARG A 13 9.62 -3.48 9.00
C ARG A 13 8.79 -2.36 8.38
N VAL A 14 7.90 -2.72 7.47
CA VAL A 14 6.86 -1.85 6.91
C VAL A 14 5.50 -2.55 7.01
N GLU A 15 4.42 -1.79 6.87
CA GLU A 15 3.06 -2.34 6.74
C GLU A 15 2.79 -2.73 5.27
N GLY A 16 2.03 -3.80 5.06
CA GLY A 16 1.73 -4.33 3.73
C GLY A 16 2.89 -5.09 3.09
N HIS A 17 2.76 -5.35 1.79
CA HIS A 17 3.78 -6.05 1.01
C HIS A 17 4.19 -5.23 -0.21
N GLY A 18 5.50 -5.00 -0.32
CA GLY A 18 6.05 -4.39 -1.51
C GLY A 18 7.50 -4.73 -1.76
N ASN A 19 7.91 -4.47 -2.99
CA ASN A 19 9.29 -4.59 -3.45
C ASN A 19 9.89 -3.21 -3.77
N ILE A 20 11.22 -3.14 -3.78
CA ILE A 20 11.98 -1.98 -4.23
C ILE A 20 12.89 -2.41 -5.38
N VAL A 21 12.80 -1.70 -6.49
CA VAL A 21 13.68 -1.85 -7.66
C VAL A 21 14.43 -0.56 -7.89
N VAL A 22 15.77 -0.63 -7.92
CA VAL A 22 16.64 0.52 -8.23
C VAL A 22 17.69 0.12 -9.26
N ASP A 23 17.80 0.90 -10.34
CA ASP A 23 18.86 0.79 -11.34
C ASP A 23 19.64 2.13 -11.36
N VAL A 24 20.95 2.04 -11.15
CA VAL A 24 21.89 3.16 -11.25
C VAL A 24 22.89 2.85 -12.35
N LYS A 25 23.08 3.78 -13.28
CA LYS A 25 24.08 3.69 -14.36
C LYS A 25 24.95 4.93 -14.36
N ASN A 26 26.26 4.74 -14.37
CA ASN A 26 27.23 5.83 -14.37
C ASN A 26 26.99 6.86 -13.24
N GLY A 27 26.60 6.38 -12.05
CA GLY A 27 26.30 7.25 -10.91
C GLY A 27 24.96 7.98 -10.96
N GLU A 28 24.14 7.76 -12.00
CA GLU A 28 22.80 8.34 -12.11
C GLU A 28 21.72 7.27 -11.91
N VAL A 29 20.71 7.58 -11.09
CA VAL A 29 19.52 6.73 -10.92
C VAL A 29 18.70 6.76 -12.19
N LYS A 30 18.54 5.61 -12.84
CA LYS A 30 17.70 5.43 -14.04
C LYS A 30 16.32 4.89 -13.70
N GLU A 31 16.21 4.12 -12.63
CA GLU A 31 14.95 3.57 -12.15
C GLU A 31 14.91 3.56 -10.63
N CYS A 32 13.76 3.93 -10.07
CA CYS A 32 13.44 3.78 -8.65
C CYS A 32 11.93 3.52 -8.56
N ARG A 33 11.55 2.26 -8.35
CA ARG A 33 10.16 1.83 -8.32
C ARG A 33 9.84 1.13 -7.00
N PHE A 34 8.71 1.51 -6.42
CA PHE A 34 8.04 0.74 -5.38
C PHE A 34 6.92 -0.08 -6.03
N GLU A 35 6.93 -1.39 -5.78
CA GLU A 35 5.92 -2.30 -6.32
C GLU A 35 5.01 -2.76 -5.19
N VAL A 36 3.72 -2.45 -5.30
CA VAL A 36 2.70 -3.02 -4.41
C VAL A 36 2.32 -4.39 -4.99
N VAL A 37 2.72 -5.45 -4.30
CA VAL A 37 2.53 -6.83 -4.78
C VAL A 37 1.30 -7.52 -4.18
N GLU A 38 0.60 -6.82 -3.29
CA GLU A 38 -0.63 -7.31 -2.67
C GLU A 38 -1.76 -7.40 -3.68
N ALA A 39 -2.57 -8.45 -3.58
CA ALA A 39 -3.75 -8.59 -4.40
C ALA A 39 -4.72 -7.42 -4.11
N PRO A 40 -5.29 -6.77 -5.15
CA PRO A 40 -6.31 -5.76 -4.95
C PRO A 40 -7.48 -6.34 -4.15
N ARG A 41 -7.82 -5.71 -3.02
CA ARG A 41 -8.91 -6.16 -2.14
C ARG A 41 -10.27 -5.55 -2.47
N PHE A 42 -10.30 -4.58 -3.38
CA PHE A 42 -11.51 -3.97 -3.94
C PHE A 42 -12.54 -3.46 -2.90
N PHE A 43 -12.07 -2.89 -1.78
CA PHE A 43 -12.95 -2.35 -0.73
C PHE A 43 -14.00 -1.38 -1.27
N GLU A 44 -13.62 -0.49 -2.20
CA GLU A 44 -14.51 0.50 -2.80
C GLU A 44 -15.68 -0.13 -3.55
N ALA A 45 -15.41 -1.16 -4.36
CA ALA A 45 -16.45 -1.89 -5.06
C ALA A 45 -17.30 -2.70 -4.09
N PHE A 46 -16.68 -3.30 -3.07
CA PHE A 46 -17.30 -4.14 -2.06
C PHE A 46 -18.31 -3.39 -1.16
N VAL A 47 -18.10 -2.09 -0.92
CA VAL A 47 -18.99 -1.29 -0.07
C VAL A 47 -20.21 -0.72 -0.80
N ARG A 48 -20.27 -0.79 -2.14
CA ARG A 48 -21.40 -0.23 -2.91
C ARG A 48 -22.72 -0.88 -2.51
N GLY A 49 -23.73 -0.05 -2.26
CA GLY A 49 -25.09 -0.48 -1.89
C GLY A 49 -25.24 -1.00 -0.46
N ARG A 50 -24.18 -0.99 0.36
CA ARG A 50 -24.28 -1.36 1.77
C ARG A 50 -24.82 -0.21 2.63
N PRO A 51 -25.47 -0.51 3.77
CA PRO A 51 -25.87 0.51 4.72
C PRO A 51 -24.67 1.30 5.24
N TYR A 52 -24.80 2.63 5.31
CA TYR A 52 -23.67 3.50 5.68
C TYR A 52 -23.10 3.21 7.08
N HIS A 53 -23.93 2.76 8.01
CA HIS A 53 -23.54 2.46 9.40
C HIS A 53 -22.68 1.19 9.54
N ASP A 54 -22.61 0.33 8.51
CA ASP A 54 -21.72 -0.83 8.51
C ASP A 54 -20.32 -0.49 7.98
N ILE A 55 -20.19 0.63 7.24
CA ILE A 55 -19.00 0.93 6.44
C ILE A 55 -17.78 1.18 7.32
N ASN A 56 -17.93 1.88 8.45
CA ASN A 56 -16.82 2.16 9.37
C ASN A 56 -16.14 0.87 9.85
N HIS A 57 -16.93 -0.17 10.14
CA HIS A 57 -16.41 -1.47 10.55
C HIS A 57 -15.72 -2.17 9.38
N ILE A 58 -16.27 -2.10 8.17
CA ILE A 58 -15.67 -2.72 6.98
C ILE A 58 -14.32 -2.05 6.65
N VAL A 59 -14.30 -0.73 6.45
CA VAL A 59 -13.11 -0.01 5.97
C VAL A 59 -12.00 0.06 6.99
N SER A 60 -12.29 -0.12 8.29
CA SER A 60 -11.23 -0.22 9.31
C SER A 60 -10.37 -1.49 9.14
N ARG A 61 -10.75 -2.43 8.26
CA ARG A 61 -9.97 -3.62 7.90
C ARG A 61 -9.12 -3.41 6.63
N ILE A 62 -9.09 -2.20 6.08
CA ILE A 62 -8.12 -1.84 5.03
C ILE A 62 -6.69 -1.98 5.57
N CYS A 63 -6.44 -1.61 6.82
CA CYS A 63 -5.09 -1.54 7.37
C CYS A 63 -5.14 -1.85 8.87
N GLY A 64 -4.29 -2.78 9.33
CA GLY A 64 -4.28 -3.22 10.74
C GLY A 64 -3.72 -2.14 11.68
N ILE A 65 -2.70 -1.41 11.22
CA ILE A 65 -2.01 -0.37 12.01
C ILE A 65 -2.84 0.93 12.05
N CYS A 66 -3.45 1.29 10.94
CA CYS A 66 -4.18 2.54 10.74
C CYS A 66 -5.71 2.36 10.79
N SER A 67 -6.18 1.28 11.42
CA SER A 67 -7.59 0.91 11.55
C SER A 67 -8.46 2.03 12.13
N VAL A 68 -7.98 2.71 13.18
CA VAL A 68 -8.68 3.86 13.78
C VAL A 68 -8.83 5.01 12.79
N GLY A 69 -7.78 5.31 12.01
CA GLY A 69 -7.82 6.38 11.01
C GLY A 69 -8.88 6.14 9.93
N HIS A 70 -8.99 4.90 9.45
CA HIS A 70 -10.04 4.51 8.51
C HIS A 70 -11.44 4.60 9.14
N SER A 71 -11.62 4.08 10.36
CA SER A 71 -12.91 4.11 11.04
C SER A 71 -13.38 5.54 11.31
N THR A 72 -12.51 6.42 11.83
CA THR A 72 -12.86 7.81 12.13
C THR A 72 -13.17 8.59 10.87
N THR A 73 -12.40 8.39 9.80
CA THR A 73 -12.67 9.04 8.51
C THR A 73 -14.02 8.60 7.95
N SER A 74 -14.35 7.31 8.03
CA SER A 74 -15.64 6.79 7.57
C SER A 74 -16.84 7.36 8.32
N VAL A 75 -16.72 7.61 9.62
CA VAL A 75 -17.81 8.18 10.44
C VAL A 75 -17.97 9.68 10.21
N ARG A 76 -16.90 10.36 9.78
CA ARG A 76 -16.91 11.81 9.50
C ARG A 76 -17.44 12.16 8.11
N ALA A 77 -17.34 11.25 7.15
CA ALA A 77 -17.77 11.44 5.76
C ALA A 77 -19.31 11.48 5.66
#